data_AF-A0A945AV57-F1
#
_entry.id   AF-A0A945AV57-F1
#
_cell.length_a   1.000
_cell.length_b   1.000
_cell.length_c   1.000
_cell.angle_alpha   90.00
_cell.angle_beta   90.00
_cell.angle_gamma   90.00
#
_symmetry.space_group_name_H-M   'P 1'
#
loop_
_entity.id
_entity.type
_entity.pdbx_description
1 polymer ?
#
loop_
_entity_poly.entity_id
_entity_poly.type
_entity_poly.pdbx_seq_one_letter_code
_entity_poly.pdbx_strand_id
1 'polypeptide(L)'
;SLDIALLSNDPDWIEDLPDELTKDLVLDLSYGHYLCHVFHNIYVYRQGTDMERIKALMLERLTARGAKFPAEHNVGHLYEAEPVVKEFHRRLDPTNTFNPGIGKTSKKRF
;
A
#
# COMPACT_ATOMS: atom_id res chain seq x y z
N SER A 1 -0.08 8.35 -0.52
CA SER A 1 0.81 7.78 0.51
C SER A 1 0.84 6.28 0.35
N LEU A 2 2.04 5.71 0.28
CA LEU A 2 2.32 4.29 0.24
C LEU A 2 3.17 3.92 1.45
N ASP A 3 2.90 2.76 2.04
CA ASP A 3 3.57 2.24 3.22
C ASP A 3 4.22 0.91 2.87
N ILE A 4 5.54 0.91 2.69
CA ILE A 4 6.25 -0.11 1.92
C ILE A 4 7.40 -0.68 2.74
N ALA A 5 7.54 -2.00 2.75
CA ALA A 5 8.73 -2.71 3.19
C ALA A 5 9.43 -3.31 1.96
N LEU A 6 10.64 -2.85 1.67
CA LEU A 6 11.47 -3.41 0.60
C LEU A 6 12.15 -4.71 1.09
N LEU A 7 12.73 -5.46 0.14
CA LEU A 7 13.57 -6.59 0.52
C LEU A 7 14.79 -6.09 1.31
N SER A 8 15.23 -6.87 2.30
CA SER A 8 16.36 -6.52 3.15
C SER A 8 17.69 -6.39 2.40
N ASN A 9 17.77 -6.97 1.20
CA ASN A 9 18.92 -6.89 0.31
C ASN A 9 18.68 -6.00 -0.91
N ASP A 10 17.59 -5.22 -0.96
CA ASP A 10 17.30 -4.31 -2.07
C ASP A 10 18.30 -3.13 -2.05
N PRO A 11 19.18 -3.00 -3.06
CA PRO A 11 20.12 -1.89 -3.12
C PRO A 11 19.48 -0.59 -3.61
N ASP A 12 18.32 -0.68 -4.27
CA ASP A 12 17.66 0.41 -5.00
C ASP A 12 16.46 0.96 -4.20
N TRP A 13 16.72 1.43 -2.98
CA TRP A 13 15.68 1.87 -2.05
C TRP A 13 15.02 3.21 -2.44
N ILE A 14 15.60 3.96 -3.37
CA ILE A 14 14.97 5.10 -4.04
C ILE A 14 14.48 4.62 -5.42
N GLU A 15 13.18 4.70 -5.67
CA GLU A 15 12.62 4.23 -6.95
C GLU A 15 12.78 5.29 -8.05
N ASP A 16 13.23 4.85 -9.23
CA ASP A 16 13.13 5.63 -10.46
C ASP A 16 11.77 5.37 -11.12
N LEU A 17 10.88 6.37 -11.04
CA LEU A 17 9.51 6.26 -11.50
C LEU A 17 9.39 6.64 -12.98
N PRO A 18 8.71 5.81 -13.80
CA PRO A 18 8.53 6.09 -15.23
C PRO A 18 7.65 7.32 -15.47
N ASP A 19 7.76 7.91 -16.66
CA ASP A 19 6.98 9.09 -17.10
C ASP A 19 5.47 8.97 -16.87
N GLU A 20 4.89 7.76 -17.01
CA GLU A 20 3.45 7.55 -16.76
C GLU A 20 3.04 7.89 -15.31
N LEU A 21 3.97 7.72 -14.37
CA LEU A 21 3.80 8.00 -12.94
C LEU A 21 4.34 9.38 -12.54
N THR A 22 5.17 10.02 -13.35
CA THR A 22 5.79 11.31 -12.98
C THR A 22 5.22 12.51 -13.75
N LYS A 23 4.56 12.30 -14.90
CA LYS A 23 4.04 13.39 -15.78
C LYS A 23 3.16 14.42 -15.08
N ASP A 24 2.43 14.01 -14.05
CA ASP A 24 1.50 14.84 -13.28
C ASP A 24 1.91 15.00 -11.81
N LEU A 25 3.09 14.48 -11.44
CA LEU A 25 3.63 14.54 -10.09
C LEU A 25 4.09 15.97 -9.80
N VAL A 26 3.64 16.49 -8.66
CA VAL A 26 3.94 17.84 -8.15
C VAL A 26 4.97 17.76 -7.01
N LEU A 27 4.88 16.73 -6.17
CA LEU A 27 5.80 16.51 -5.07
C LEU A 27 6.02 15.00 -4.86
N ASP A 28 7.28 14.63 -4.70
CA ASP A 28 7.72 13.34 -4.19
C ASP A 28 8.38 13.57 -2.83
N LEU A 29 7.83 12.93 -1.80
CA LEU A 29 8.38 12.95 -0.45
C LEU A 29 8.51 11.52 0.05
N SER A 30 9.75 11.10 0.29
CA SER A 30 10.06 9.76 0.80
C SER A 30 10.83 9.87 2.12
N TYR A 31 10.32 9.21 3.16
CA TYR A 31 10.92 9.15 4.50
C TYR A 31 10.57 7.82 5.16
N GLY A 32 11.30 7.40 6.21
CA GLY A 32 10.97 6.15 6.91
C GLY A 32 12.09 5.62 7.77
N HIS A 33 12.05 4.30 7.99
CA HIS A 33 12.96 3.54 8.83
C HIS A 33 14.01 2.84 7.98
N TYR A 34 15.08 3.57 7.65
CA TYR A 34 16.11 3.11 6.71
C TYR A 34 16.67 1.72 7.01
N LEU A 35 17.06 1.45 8.26
CA LEU A 35 17.63 0.14 8.65
C LEU A 35 16.62 -1.02 8.63
N CYS A 36 15.32 -0.71 8.64
CA CYS A 36 14.25 -1.71 8.53
C CYS A 36 13.81 -1.90 7.08
N HIS A 37 14.33 -1.12 6.13
CA HIS A 37 13.87 -1.05 4.75
C HIS A 37 12.37 -0.72 4.64
N VAL A 38 11.85 0.07 5.59
CA VAL A 38 10.46 0.55 5.59
C VAL A 38 10.42 2.02 5.19
N PHE A 39 9.62 2.35 4.19
CA PHE A 39 9.49 3.69 3.62
C PHE A 39 8.02 4.11 3.48
N HIS A 40 7.78 5.38 3.78
CA HIS A 40 6.54 6.09 3.55
C HIS A 40 6.71 7.05 2.39
N ASN A 41 6.12 6.70 1.25
CA ASN A 41 6.23 7.50 0.03
C ASN A 41 4.94 8.30 -0.16
N ILE A 42 5.06 9.61 -0.11
CA ILE A 42 3.97 10.56 -0.32
C ILE A 42 4.18 11.23 -1.68
N TYR A 43 3.31 10.87 -2.61
CA TYR A 43 3.21 11.49 -3.92
C TYR A 43 2.01 12.43 -3.99
N VAL A 44 2.24 13.67 -4.40
CA VAL A 44 1.18 14.67 -4.64
C VAL A 44 1.07 14.89 -6.15
N TYR A 45 -0.12 14.68 -6.69
CA TYR A 45 -0.39 14.85 -8.12
C TYR A 45 -1.26 16.08 -8.39
N ARG A 46 -1.22 16.56 -9.63
CA ARG A 46 -2.13 17.62 -10.11
C ARG A 46 -3.60 17.22 -9.93
N GLN A 47 -4.45 18.22 -9.77
CA GLN A 47 -5.90 18.01 -9.72
C GLN A 47 -6.39 17.42 -11.05
N GLY A 48 -7.27 16.40 -10.97
CA GLY A 48 -7.81 15.70 -12.13
C GLY A 48 -7.04 14.46 -12.56
N THR A 49 -5.87 14.18 -11.96
CA THR A 49 -5.15 12.92 -12.17
C THR A 49 -5.95 11.73 -11.63
N ASP A 50 -5.99 10.64 -12.39
CA ASP A 50 -6.59 9.37 -11.98
C ASP A 50 -5.74 8.69 -10.90
N MET A 51 -6.04 9.02 -9.64
CA MET A 51 -5.31 8.51 -8.49
C MET A 51 -5.50 7.01 -8.27
N GLU A 52 -6.60 6.42 -8.73
CA GLU A 52 -6.83 4.98 -8.61
C GLU A 52 -5.91 4.22 -9.56
N ARG A 53 -5.81 4.66 -10.83
CA ARG A 53 -4.86 4.10 -11.80
C ARG A 53 -3.41 4.27 -11.33
N ILE A 54 -3.03 5.47 -10.89
CA ILE A 54 -1.68 5.74 -10.38
C ILE A 54 -1.34 4.80 -9.23
N LYS A 55 -2.25 4.66 -8.24
CA LYS A 55 -2.04 3.76 -7.11
C LYS A 55 -1.93 2.32 -7.57
N ALA A 56 -2.76 1.85 -8.50
CA ALA A 56 -2.69 0.48 -9.01
C ALA A 56 -1.33 0.19 -9.68
N LEU A 57 -0.86 1.08 -10.56
CA LEU A 57 0.43 0.95 -11.23
C LEU A 57 1.62 0.95 -10.26
N MET A 58 1.59 1.83 -9.24
CA MET A 58 2.60 1.84 -8.18
C MET A 58 2.65 0.51 -7.42
N LEU A 59 1.50 -0.01 -7.00
CA LEU A 59 1.44 -1.27 -6.25
C LEU A 59 1.85 -2.48 -7.10
N GLU A 60 1.54 -2.48 -8.40
CA GLU A 60 2.00 -3.53 -9.33
C GLU A 60 3.53 -3.56 -9.42
N ARG A 61 4.16 -2.38 -9.58
CA ARG A 61 5.62 -2.27 -9.62
C ARG A 61 6.27 -2.74 -8.33
N LEU A 62 5.76 -2.29 -7.18
CA LEU A 62 6.25 -2.72 -5.87
C LEU A 62 6.09 -4.23 -5.66
N THR A 63 4.96 -4.79 -6.10
CA THR A 63 4.72 -6.24 -6.07
C THR A 63 5.76 -6.98 -6.93
N ALA A 64 6.03 -6.49 -8.14
CA ALA A 64 7.02 -7.08 -9.05
C ALA A 64 8.45 -7.04 -8.47
N ARG A 65 8.76 -6.04 -7.64
CA ARG A 65 10.02 -5.92 -6.89
C ARG A 65 10.09 -6.80 -5.64
N GLY A 66 9.01 -7.50 -5.30
CA GLY A 66 8.93 -8.30 -4.07
C GLY A 66 8.74 -7.48 -2.79
N ALA A 67 8.45 -6.19 -2.90
CA ALA A 67 8.13 -5.36 -1.76
C ALA A 67 6.80 -5.80 -1.13
N LYS A 68 6.68 -5.59 0.18
CA LYS A 68 5.45 -5.82 0.94
C LYS A 68 4.81 -4.50 1.32
N PHE A 69 3.50 -4.46 1.30
CA PHE A 69 2.70 -3.34 1.77
C PHE A 69 1.32 -3.85 2.18
N PRO A 70 0.67 -3.23 3.18
CA PRO A 70 1.23 -2.21 4.09
C PRO A 70 2.34 -2.79 4.98
N ALA A 71 3.33 -1.99 5.34
CA ALA A 71 4.48 -2.40 6.13
C ALA A 71 4.17 -2.36 7.64
N GLU A 72 3.71 -1.21 8.13
CA GLU A 72 3.46 -0.98 9.56
C GLU A 72 2.07 -0.38 9.83
N HIS A 73 1.47 0.28 8.84
CA HIS A 73 0.21 1.01 9.01
C HIS A 73 -1.05 0.14 8.89
N ASN A 74 -0.90 -1.17 8.69
CA ASN A 74 -1.98 -2.13 8.49
C ASN A 74 -2.85 -1.82 7.24
N VAL A 75 -3.74 -2.73 6.87
CA VAL A 75 -4.47 -2.68 5.58
C VAL A 75 -5.53 -1.58 5.53
N GLY A 76 -6.09 -1.22 6.69
CA GLY A 76 -7.19 -0.27 6.81
C GLY A 76 -8.30 -0.60 5.81
N HIS A 77 -8.82 0.41 5.11
CA HIS A 77 -9.65 0.21 3.91
C HIS A 77 -8.92 0.57 2.61
N LEU A 78 -7.61 0.83 2.69
CA LEU A 78 -6.80 1.35 1.59
C LEU A 78 -6.15 0.24 0.77
N TYR A 79 -5.89 -0.91 1.39
CA TYR A 79 -5.23 -2.06 0.79
C TYR A 79 -6.12 -3.29 0.84
N GLU A 80 -5.93 -4.16 -0.14
CA GLU A 80 -6.51 -5.50 -0.13
C GLU A 80 -5.78 -6.34 0.93
N ALA A 81 -6.51 -6.99 1.83
CA ALA A 81 -5.88 -7.89 2.79
C ALA A 81 -5.44 -9.20 2.13
N GLU A 82 -4.26 -9.68 2.51
CA GLU A 82 -3.81 -11.03 2.17
C GLU A 82 -4.75 -12.09 2.77
N PRO A 83 -4.86 -13.29 2.16
CA PRO A 83 -5.75 -14.36 2.64
C PRO A 83 -5.57 -14.70 4.13
N VAL A 84 -4.32 -14.76 4.61
CA VAL A 84 -4.01 -15.05 6.02
C VAL A 84 -4.58 -13.98 6.97
N VAL A 85 -4.55 -12.71 6.57
CA VAL A 85 -5.11 -11.59 7.36
C VAL A 85 -6.63 -11.65 7.36
N LYS A 86 -7.25 -11.95 6.21
CA LYS A 86 -8.71 -12.12 6.11
C LYS A 86 -9.21 -13.27 6.98
N GLU A 87 -8.53 -14.41 6.93
CA GLU A 87 -8.86 -15.58 7.75
C GLU A 87 -8.68 -15.27 9.24
N PHE A 88 -7.58 -14.62 9.60
CA PHE A 88 -7.32 -14.19 10.97
C PHE A 88 -8.43 -13.28 11.51
N HIS A 89 -8.82 -12.25 10.75
CA HIS A 89 -9.92 -11.36 11.14
C HIS A 89 -11.24 -12.11 11.27
N ARG A 90 -11.58 -12.99 10.32
CA ARG A 90 -12.83 -13.77 10.36
C ARG A 90 -12.89 -14.71 11.56
N ARG A 91 -11.77 -15.26 12.00
CA ARG A 91 -11.70 -16.12 13.20
C ARG A 91 -11.98 -15.32 14.48
N LEU A 92 -11.53 -14.07 14.55
CA LEU A 92 -11.72 -13.20 15.71
C LEU A 92 -13.11 -12.53 15.73
N ASP A 93 -13.61 -12.14 14.56
CA ASP A 93 -14.93 -11.53 14.39
C ASP A 93 -15.77 -12.34 13.38
N PRO A 94 -16.31 -13.50 13.81
CA PRO A 94 -17.08 -14.38 12.92
C PRO A 94 -18.40 -13.78 12.47
N THR A 95 -18.84 -12.66 13.06
CA THR A 95 -20.09 -11.98 12.70
C THR A 95 -19.86 -10.73 11.84
N ASN A 96 -18.61 -10.31 11.66
CA ASN A 96 -18.24 -9.06 10.99
C ASN A 96 -18.94 -7.82 11.59
N THR A 97 -18.88 -7.69 12.91
CA THR A 97 -19.48 -6.58 13.67
C THR A 97 -18.44 -5.56 14.14
N PHE A 98 -17.19 -6.00 14.36
CA PHE A 98 -16.11 -5.18 14.89
C PHE A 98 -15.18 -4.71 13.78
N ASN A 99 -15.35 -3.45 13.36
CA ASN A 99 -14.60 -2.81 12.28
C ASN A 99 -14.74 -3.51 10.90
N PRO A 100 -15.98 -3.66 10.38
CA PRO A 100 -16.23 -4.41 9.17
C PRO A 100 -15.66 -3.74 7.91
N GLY A 101 -15.23 -4.56 6.96
CA GLY A 101 -14.69 -4.13 5.67
C GLY A 101 -13.21 -3.77 5.66
N ILE A 102 -12.48 -4.02 6.75
CA ILE A 102 -11.02 -3.91 6.79
C ILE A 102 -10.40 -4.84 5.75
N GLY A 103 -9.37 -4.36 5.06
CA GLY A 103 -8.70 -5.08 3.99
C GLY A 103 -9.52 -5.22 2.72
N LYS A 104 -10.41 -4.25 2.45
CA LYS A 104 -11.40 -4.26 1.36
C LYS A 104 -12.34 -5.48 1.39
N THR A 105 -12.62 -6.00 2.58
CA THR A 105 -13.59 -7.09 2.79
C THR A 105 -15.04 -6.57 2.82
N SER A 106 -16.00 -7.47 2.98
CA SER A 106 -17.42 -7.11 3.12
C SER A 106 -17.65 -6.20 4.33
N LYS A 107 -18.52 -5.19 4.17
CA LYS A 107 -19.04 -4.38 5.28
C LYS A 107 -20.33 -4.93 5.89
N LYS A 108 -20.87 -6.02 5.34
CA LYS A 108 -22.12 -6.63 5.80
C LYS A 108 -21.85 -7.61 6.93
N ARG A 109 -22.73 -7.60 7.93
CA ARG A 109 -22.80 -8.64 8.95
C ARG A 109 -23.06 -10.01 8.30
N PHE A 110 -22.47 -11.07 8.84
CA PHE A 110 -22.72 -12.45 8.42
C PHE A 110 -23.93 -13.06 9.12
#